data_AF-A0A2G9PJ61-F1
#
_entry.id   AF-A0A2G9PJ61-F1
#
_cell.length_a   1.000
_cell.length_b   1.000
_cell.length_c   1.000
_cell.angle_alpha   90.00
_cell.angle_beta   90.00
_cell.angle_gamma   90.00
#
_symmetry.space_group_name_H-M   'P 1'
#
loop_
_entity.id
_entity.type
_entity.pdbx_description
1 polymer ?
#
loop_
_entity_poly.entity_id
_entity_poly.type
_entity_poly.pdbx_seq_one_letter_code
_entity_poly.pdbx_strand_id
1 'polypeptide(L)'
;MVKTKIPSLKDNFGSEIIERGRKYYQQGRVRSLVVDGDSVAAVVIGSRNYRVRINLKTGNFKCTCPCEFNCKHVVAVLLALKEKKPSMRKDEIDTILKRKSREELIDILKKMLISEPRLKKIINSTVQDINERIENLELSDEEDIDSLVDEIDGLYEECIKSDKQIANLLSLFKKCFLFYSEYGDVEPLEESMFIILERISKEAKKLSKDKRKALLQELVDLTREYDFFWDSIDDAGLRLKYVRTAR
;
A
#
# COMPACT_ATOMS: atom_id res chain seq x y z
N MET A 1 -12.82 19.86 23.10
CA MET A 1 -13.84 18.87 22.66
C MET A 1 -14.49 19.41 21.40
N VAL A 2 -14.33 18.73 20.26
CA VAL A 2 -14.97 19.14 19.00
C VAL A 2 -16.48 18.86 19.12
N LYS A 3 -17.32 19.88 18.89
CA LYS A 3 -18.78 19.72 18.89
C LYS A 3 -19.16 18.85 17.68
N THR A 4 -19.50 17.58 17.92
CA THR A 4 -20.04 16.69 16.88
C THR A 4 -21.45 17.14 16.49
N LYS A 5 -21.67 17.42 15.20
CA LYS A 5 -22.98 17.75 14.64
C LYS A 5 -23.57 16.51 13.97
N ILE A 6 -24.25 15.67 14.75
CA ILE A 6 -25.03 14.56 14.20
C ILE A 6 -26.20 15.17 13.41
N PRO A 7 -26.37 14.84 12.10
CA PRO A 7 -27.48 15.33 11.30
C PRO A 7 -28.83 15.05 11.95
N SER A 8 -29.68 16.07 12.05
CA SER A 8 -31.05 15.93 12.53
C SER A 8 -31.87 15.13 11.53
N LEU A 9 -32.51 14.06 12.01
CA LEU A 9 -33.33 13.21 11.14
C LEU A 9 -34.53 13.96 10.57
N LYS A 10 -35.21 14.78 11.39
CA LYS A 10 -36.43 15.49 10.99
C LYS A 10 -36.16 16.59 9.97
N ASP A 11 -34.95 17.16 9.98
CA ASP A 11 -34.60 18.28 9.09
C ASP A 11 -34.08 17.81 7.73
N ASN A 12 -33.66 16.54 7.63
CA ASN A 12 -32.99 16.00 6.45
C ASN A 12 -33.76 14.85 5.76
N PHE A 13 -34.75 14.24 6.43
CA PHE A 13 -35.44 13.05 5.93
C PHE A 13 -36.95 13.16 6.13
N GLY A 14 -37.71 12.73 5.12
CA GLY A 14 -39.17 12.57 5.25
C GLY A 14 -39.52 11.46 6.25
N SER A 15 -40.68 11.57 6.89
CA SER A 15 -41.17 10.64 7.93
C SER A 15 -41.19 9.18 7.47
N GLU A 16 -41.62 8.91 6.24
CA GLU A 16 -41.64 7.57 5.66
C GLU A 16 -40.22 6.97 5.52
N ILE A 17 -39.25 7.79 5.12
CA ILE A 17 -37.86 7.38 4.99
C ILE A 17 -37.24 7.11 6.37
N ILE A 18 -37.58 7.92 7.37
CA ILE A 18 -37.15 7.71 8.75
C ILE A 18 -37.64 6.36 9.25
N GLU A 19 -38.92 6.05 9.03
CA GLU A 19 -39.51 4.79 9.49
C GLU A 19 -38.88 3.56 8.80
N ARG A 20 -38.64 3.65 7.49
CA ARG A 20 -37.92 2.60 6.76
C ARG A 20 -36.48 2.44 7.27
N GLY A 21 -35.81 3.54 7.61
CA GLY A 21 -34.47 3.52 8.20
C GLY A 21 -34.44 2.87 9.58
N ARG A 22 -35.45 3.17 10.41
CA ARG A 22 -35.63 2.52 11.72
C ARG A 22 -35.78 1.01 11.59
N LYS A 23 -36.60 0.54 10.64
CA LYS A 23 -36.74 -0.90 10.36
C LYS A 23 -35.39 -1.55 10.00
N TYR A 24 -34.59 -0.91 9.14
CA TYR A 24 -33.27 -1.42 8.78
C TYR A 24 -32.31 -1.50 9.97
N TYR A 25 -32.34 -0.47 10.82
CA TYR A 25 -31.54 -0.45 12.04
C TYR A 25 -31.95 -1.57 13.02
N GLN A 26 -33.25 -1.69 13.32
CA GLN A 26 -33.79 -2.69 14.24
C GLN A 26 -33.55 -4.13 13.76
N GLN A 27 -33.56 -4.35 12.44
CA GLN A 27 -33.22 -5.63 11.82
C GLN A 27 -31.71 -5.95 11.83
N GLY A 28 -30.87 -5.12 12.47
CA GLY A 28 -29.42 -5.35 12.57
C GLY A 28 -28.68 -5.27 11.23
N ARG A 29 -29.22 -4.52 10.26
CA ARG A 29 -28.67 -4.46 8.89
C ARG A 29 -27.46 -3.52 8.76
N VAL A 30 -27.16 -2.73 9.78
CA VAL A 30 -25.94 -1.90 9.84
C VAL A 30 -24.77 -2.75 10.32
N ARG A 31 -23.75 -2.88 9.48
CA ARG A 31 -22.51 -3.63 9.69
C ARG A 31 -21.30 -2.70 9.59
N SER A 32 -20.20 -3.10 10.22
CA SER A 32 -18.90 -2.42 10.12
C SER A 32 -18.99 -0.90 10.37
N LEU A 33 -19.74 -0.50 11.40
CA LEU A 33 -19.85 0.90 11.80
C LEU A 33 -18.55 1.32 12.50
N VAL A 34 -17.81 2.21 11.86
CA VAL A 34 -16.53 2.73 12.33
C VAL A 34 -16.64 4.25 12.46
N VAL A 35 -16.13 4.78 13.57
CA VAL A 35 -15.95 6.22 13.80
C VAL A 35 -14.46 6.50 13.88
N ASP A 36 -13.97 7.38 13.02
CA ASP A 36 -12.57 7.83 12.94
C ASP A 36 -12.53 9.36 12.95
N GLY A 37 -12.20 9.94 14.12
CA GLY A 37 -12.29 11.39 14.34
C GLY A 37 -13.69 11.94 14.04
N ASP A 38 -13.77 12.86 13.08
CA ASP A 38 -15.03 13.46 12.60
C ASP A 38 -15.69 12.67 11.46
N SER A 39 -15.22 11.47 11.13
CA SER A 39 -15.75 10.67 10.01
C SER A 39 -16.39 9.37 10.50
N VAL A 40 -17.54 9.04 9.92
CA VAL A 40 -18.22 7.76 10.11
C VAL A 40 -18.25 7.01 8.78
N ALA A 41 -17.95 5.72 8.83
CA ALA A 41 -18.17 4.79 7.74
C ALA A 41 -19.01 3.59 8.23
N ALA A 42 -19.93 3.12 7.40
CA ALA A 42 -20.71 1.92 7.69
C ALA A 42 -21.10 1.20 6.40
N VAL A 43 -21.41 -0.10 6.52
CA VAL A 43 -22.04 -0.90 5.47
C VAL A 43 -23.46 -1.24 5.90
N VAL A 44 -24.45 -0.97 5.05
CA VAL A 44 -25.85 -1.32 5.31
C VAL A 44 -26.29 -2.39 4.32
N ILE A 45 -26.79 -3.51 4.85
CA ILE A 45 -27.33 -4.62 4.06
C ILE A 45 -28.71 -4.23 3.53
N GLY A 46 -28.86 -4.13 2.21
CA GLY A 46 -30.13 -3.96 1.49
C GLY A 46 -30.30 -5.04 0.44
N SER A 47 -30.74 -4.69 -0.77
CA SER A 47 -30.67 -5.60 -1.93
C SER A 47 -29.21 -5.90 -2.34
N ARG A 48 -28.29 -5.00 -1.98
CA ARG A 48 -26.84 -5.15 -2.03
C ARG A 48 -26.24 -4.50 -0.78
N ASN A 49 -24.93 -4.60 -0.62
CA ASN A 49 -24.21 -3.87 0.42
C ASN A 49 -24.01 -2.41 0.00
N TYR A 50 -24.55 -1.47 0.79
CA TYR A 50 -24.43 -0.04 0.55
C TYR A 50 -23.46 0.59 1.55
N ARG A 51 -22.49 1.38 1.06
CA ARG A 51 -21.55 2.11 1.93
C ARG A 51 -22.12 3.47 2.26
N VAL A 52 -22.14 3.80 3.54
CA VAL A 52 -22.55 5.11 4.07
C VAL A 52 -21.34 5.80 4.66
N ARG A 53 -21.17 7.08 4.32
CA ARG A 53 -20.17 7.96 4.94
C ARG A 53 -20.84 9.20 5.51
N ILE A 54 -20.46 9.61 6.72
CA ILE A 54 -20.97 10.81 7.38
C ILE A 54 -19.80 11.61 7.93
N ASN A 55 -19.78 12.91 7.71
CA ASN A 55 -18.85 13.84 8.32
C ASN A 55 -19.55 14.52 9.51
N LEU A 56 -19.10 14.26 10.73
CA LEU A 56 -19.65 14.77 11.98
C LEU A 56 -19.32 16.24 12.23
N LYS A 57 -18.32 16.81 11.54
CA LYS A 57 -17.99 18.24 11.63
C LYS A 57 -18.94 19.09 10.79
N THR A 58 -19.26 18.65 9.58
CA THR A 58 -20.12 19.40 8.64
C THR A 58 -21.59 18.96 8.70
N GLY A 59 -21.85 17.71 9.09
CA GLY A 59 -23.17 17.07 8.99
C GLY A 59 -23.45 16.48 7.60
N ASN A 60 -22.49 16.53 6.67
CA ASN A 60 -22.68 15.99 5.32
C ASN A 60 -22.66 14.46 5.34
N PHE A 61 -23.46 13.83 4.48
CA PHE A 61 -23.50 12.38 4.35
C PHE A 61 -23.65 11.94 2.91
N LYS A 62 -23.17 10.73 2.61
CA LYS A 62 -23.29 10.08 1.30
C LYS A 62 -23.61 8.60 1.48
N CYS A 63 -24.37 8.05 0.54
CA CYS A 63 -24.65 6.61 0.46
C CYS A 63 -24.45 6.14 -0.98
N THR A 64 -23.87 4.96 -1.18
CA THR A 64 -23.68 4.36 -2.51
C THR A 64 -24.94 3.71 -3.07
N CYS A 65 -26.13 4.02 -2.53
CA CYS A 65 -27.37 3.50 -3.07
C CYS A 65 -27.80 4.34 -4.27
N PRO A 66 -28.49 3.75 -5.27
CA PRO A 66 -28.92 4.48 -6.46
C PRO A 66 -30.06 5.46 -6.20
N CYS A 67 -30.54 5.59 -4.96
CA CYS A 67 -31.53 6.60 -4.61
C CYS A 67 -30.93 7.99 -4.81
N GLU A 68 -31.60 8.83 -5.59
CA GLU A 68 -31.20 10.22 -5.86
C GLU A 68 -31.50 11.17 -4.69
N PHE A 69 -32.09 10.66 -3.62
CA PHE A 69 -32.48 11.39 -2.43
C PHE A 69 -31.93 10.77 -1.15
N ASN A 70 -32.03 11.53 -0.06
CA ASN A 70 -31.63 11.12 1.29
C ASN A 70 -32.30 9.80 1.68
N CYS A 71 -31.52 8.73 1.75
CA CYS A 71 -32.05 7.38 1.81
C CYS A 71 -32.16 6.82 3.24
N LYS A 72 -33.01 5.79 3.39
CA LYS A 72 -33.20 5.01 4.62
C LYS A 72 -31.90 4.40 5.19
N HIS A 73 -30.87 4.15 4.37
CA HIS A 73 -29.61 3.59 4.85
C HIS A 73 -28.83 4.59 5.72
N VAL A 74 -28.86 5.89 5.36
CA VAL A 74 -28.21 6.93 6.17
C VAL A 74 -28.93 7.07 7.51
N VAL A 75 -30.27 7.06 7.50
CA VAL A 75 -31.07 7.05 8.73
C VAL A 75 -30.69 5.87 9.63
N ALA A 76 -30.59 4.65 9.07
CA ALA A 76 -30.22 3.47 9.84
C ALA A 76 -28.84 3.62 10.52
N VAL A 77 -27.87 4.24 9.83
CA VAL A 77 -26.53 4.51 10.37
C VAL A 77 -26.57 5.62 11.43
N LEU A 78 -27.33 6.69 11.22
CA LEU A 78 -27.50 7.76 12.21
C LEU A 78 -28.16 7.25 13.50
N LEU A 79 -29.16 6.37 13.38
CA LEU A 79 -29.77 5.69 14.53
C LEU A 79 -28.76 4.76 15.21
N ALA A 80 -27.98 4.01 14.43
CA ALA A 80 -26.93 3.16 14.98
C ALA A 80 -25.86 3.95 15.74
N LEU A 81 -25.44 5.11 15.24
CA LEU A 81 -24.52 6.01 15.93
C LEU A 81 -25.08 6.57 17.23
N LYS A 82 -26.40 6.84 17.27
CA LYS A 82 -27.07 7.42 18.43
C LYS A 82 -27.31 6.39 19.53
N GLU A 83 -27.64 5.15 19.16
CA GLU A 83 -28.12 4.11 20.08
C GLU A 83 -27.09 3.00 20.37
N LYS A 84 -26.15 2.73 19.45
CA LYS A 84 -25.05 1.79 19.69
C LYS A 84 -23.74 2.55 19.83
N LYS A 85 -22.97 2.23 20.88
CA LYS A 85 -21.53 2.48 20.86
C LYS A 85 -20.98 1.82 19.57
N PRO A 86 -20.18 2.52 18.75
CA PRO A 86 -19.63 1.94 17.52
C PRO A 86 -18.96 0.61 17.83
N SER A 87 -19.04 -0.37 16.93
CA SER A 87 -18.60 -1.75 17.18
C SER A 87 -17.12 -1.87 17.54
N MET A 88 -16.34 -0.83 17.28
CA MET A 88 -15.02 -0.55 17.84
C MET A 88 -14.63 0.85 17.38
N ARG A 89 -14.01 1.66 18.25
CA ARG A 89 -13.36 2.88 17.77
C ARG A 89 -11.96 2.56 17.26
N LYS A 90 -11.47 3.30 16.26
CA LYS A 90 -10.12 3.12 15.73
C LYS A 90 -9.04 3.27 16.81
N ASP A 91 -9.24 4.19 17.75
CA ASP A 91 -8.36 4.40 18.89
C ASP A 91 -8.33 3.21 19.88
N GLU A 92 -9.44 2.46 19.99
CA GLU A 92 -9.48 1.23 20.78
C GLU A 92 -8.70 0.12 20.08
N ILE A 93 -8.81 0.01 18.76
CA ILE A 93 -8.05 -0.95 17.94
C ILE A 93 -6.55 -0.65 18.05
N ASP A 94 -6.14 0.60 17.87
CA ASP A 94 -4.74 1.01 18.01
C ASP A 94 -4.18 0.70 19.40
N THR A 95 -4.99 0.90 20.44
CA THR A 95 -4.61 0.57 21.82
C THR A 95 -4.41 -0.93 22.02
N ILE A 96 -5.29 -1.76 21.44
CA ILE A 96 -5.18 -3.22 21.51
C ILE A 96 -3.95 -3.71 20.75
N LEU A 97 -3.73 -3.21 19.53
CA LEU A 97 -2.63 -3.63 18.68
C LEU A 97 -1.26 -3.21 19.26
N LYS A 98 -1.14 -2.00 19.82
CA LYS A 98 0.11 -1.51 20.44
C LYS A 98 0.53 -2.29 21.68
N ARG A 99 -0.39 -3.00 22.33
CA ARG A 99 -0.10 -3.85 23.51
C ARG A 99 0.38 -5.24 23.13
N LYS A 100 0.39 -5.58 21.85
CA LYS A 100 0.82 -6.88 21.34
C LYS A 100 2.22 -6.79 20.75
N SER A 101 3.02 -7.84 20.98
CA SER A 101 4.30 -7.97 20.30
C SER A 101 4.08 -8.23 18.80
N ARG A 102 5.13 -8.04 18.00
CA ARG A 102 5.11 -8.33 16.56
C ARG A 102 4.71 -9.78 16.30
N GLU A 103 5.23 -10.72 17.10
CA GLU A 103 4.99 -12.15 16.99
C GLU A 103 3.53 -12.50 17.30
N GLU A 104 2.95 -11.91 18.34
CA GLU A 104 1.54 -12.08 18.69
C GLU A 104 0.62 -11.54 17.58
N LEU A 105 0.96 -10.39 17.00
CA LEU A 105 0.21 -9.81 15.89
C LEU A 105 0.26 -10.71 14.64
N ILE A 106 1.43 -11.27 14.33
CA ILE A 106 1.60 -12.22 13.21
C ILE A 106 0.75 -13.48 13.45
N ASP A 107 0.73 -14.03 14.66
CA ASP A 107 -0.08 -15.22 14.98
C ASP A 107 -1.59 -14.95 14.85
N ILE A 108 -2.04 -13.79 15.34
CA ILE A 108 -3.44 -13.36 15.18
C ILE A 108 -3.79 -13.22 13.69
N LEU A 109 -2.93 -12.57 12.89
CA LEU A 109 -3.15 -12.41 11.45
C LEU A 109 -3.20 -13.77 10.72
N LYS A 110 -2.31 -14.71 11.07
CA LYS A 110 -2.34 -16.08 10.52
C LYS A 110 -3.68 -16.76 10.79
N LYS A 111 -4.17 -16.71 12.04
CA LYS A 111 -5.46 -17.27 12.43
C LYS A 111 -6.63 -16.63 11.67
N MET A 112 -6.60 -15.30 11.48
CA MET A 112 -7.61 -14.57 10.71
C MET A 112 -7.58 -14.95 9.22
N LEU A 113 -6.41 -15.11 8.63
CA LEU A 113 -6.25 -15.50 7.23
C LEU A 113 -6.73 -16.91 6.93
N ILE A 114 -6.51 -17.84 7.87
CA ILE A 114 -7.05 -19.21 7.80
C ILE A 114 -8.58 -19.18 7.88
N SER A 115 -9.14 -18.31 8.73
CA SER A 115 -10.58 -18.26 8.98
C SER A 115 -11.38 -17.50 7.92
N GLU A 116 -10.77 -16.53 7.23
CA GLU A 116 -11.42 -15.72 6.19
C GLU A 116 -10.50 -15.54 4.97
N PRO A 117 -10.57 -16.45 3.97
CA PRO A 117 -9.71 -16.42 2.79
C PRO A 117 -9.77 -15.12 1.97
N ARG A 118 -10.87 -14.36 2.05
CA ARG A 118 -10.98 -13.06 1.34
C ARG A 118 -9.98 -12.03 1.87
N LEU A 119 -9.56 -12.14 3.13
CA LEU A 119 -8.53 -11.27 3.70
C LEU A 119 -7.17 -11.49 3.02
N LYS A 120 -6.89 -12.68 2.49
CA LYS A 120 -5.67 -12.97 1.72
C LYS A 120 -5.54 -12.03 0.52
N LYS A 121 -6.62 -11.83 -0.23
CA LYS A 121 -6.63 -10.94 -1.40
C LYS A 121 -6.40 -9.47 -1.00
N ILE A 122 -6.94 -9.04 0.14
CA ILE A 122 -6.78 -7.66 0.64
C ILE A 122 -5.35 -7.40 1.08
N ILE A 123 -4.76 -8.30 1.87
CA ILE A 123 -3.37 -8.23 2.30
C ILE A 123 -2.45 -8.23 1.07
N ASN A 124 -2.68 -9.13 0.11
CA ASN A 124 -1.91 -9.17 -1.13
C ASN A 124 -2.11 -7.91 -1.99
N SER A 125 -3.30 -7.29 -2.02
CA SER A 125 -3.53 -6.07 -2.83
C SER A 125 -3.00 -4.78 -2.21
N THR A 126 -2.90 -4.73 -0.87
CA THR A 126 -2.27 -3.60 -0.16
C THR A 126 -0.74 -3.71 -0.22
N VAL A 127 -0.26 -4.92 -0.48
CA VAL A 127 1.10 -5.28 -0.86
C VAL A 127 1.08 -5.65 -2.34
N GLN A 128 0.54 -4.79 -3.24
CA GLN A 128 1.00 -4.86 -4.64
C GLN A 128 2.49 -4.61 -4.56
N ASP A 129 3.24 -5.70 -4.53
CA ASP A 129 4.60 -5.70 -4.06
C ASP A 129 5.40 -4.95 -5.10
N ILE A 130 6.22 -4.01 -4.66
CA ILE A 130 7.18 -3.35 -5.56
C ILE A 130 7.94 -4.44 -6.34
N ASN A 131 8.22 -5.59 -5.71
CA ASN A 131 8.82 -6.74 -6.38
C ASN A 131 7.92 -7.39 -7.44
N GLU A 132 6.61 -7.53 -7.24
CA GLU A 132 5.71 -8.10 -8.26
C GLU A 132 5.68 -7.19 -9.50
N ARG A 133 5.72 -5.87 -9.32
CA ARG A 133 5.82 -4.92 -10.43
C ARG A 133 7.18 -4.96 -11.12
N ILE A 134 8.27 -5.10 -10.36
CA ILE A 134 9.62 -5.30 -10.90
C ILE A 134 9.68 -6.59 -11.71
N GLU A 135 9.14 -7.70 -11.19
CA GLU A 135 9.13 -9.00 -11.86
C GLU A 135 8.37 -8.93 -13.20
N ASN A 136 7.28 -8.17 -13.25
CA ASN A 136 6.44 -7.96 -14.42
C ASN A 136 6.92 -6.84 -15.36
N LEU A 137 8.07 -6.20 -15.12
CA LEU A 137 8.68 -5.36 -16.14
C LEU A 137 8.98 -6.24 -17.36
N GLU A 138 8.69 -5.74 -18.55
CA GLU A 138 8.95 -6.40 -19.81
C GLU A 138 9.58 -5.40 -20.78
N LEU A 139 10.51 -5.89 -21.60
CA LEU A 139 11.05 -5.16 -22.74
C LEU A 139 10.72 -6.00 -23.95
N SER A 140 9.87 -5.50 -24.86
CA SER A 140 9.53 -6.23 -26.09
C SER A 140 10.63 -6.09 -27.12
N ASP A 141 10.99 -4.83 -27.44
CA ASP A 141 11.95 -4.46 -28.47
C ASP A 141 12.78 -3.24 -28.02
N GLU A 142 13.90 -2.96 -28.70
CA GLU A 142 14.77 -1.80 -28.38
C GLU A 142 14.04 -0.44 -28.46
N GLU A 143 13.01 -0.31 -29.29
CA GLU A 143 12.24 0.94 -29.41
C GLU A 143 11.45 1.28 -28.13
N ASP A 144 11.23 0.31 -27.23
CA ASP A 144 10.48 0.48 -25.98
C ASP A 144 11.37 0.89 -24.79
N ILE A 145 12.69 1.03 -25.00
CA ILE A 145 13.67 1.30 -23.93
C ILE A 145 13.31 2.55 -23.13
N ASP A 146 12.91 3.64 -23.79
CA ASP A 146 12.58 4.91 -23.10
C ASP A 146 11.37 4.72 -22.16
N SER A 147 10.34 3.99 -22.62
CA SER A 147 9.17 3.69 -21.79
C SER A 147 9.53 2.80 -20.61
N LEU A 148 10.40 1.81 -20.82
CA LEU A 148 10.91 0.96 -19.76
C LEU A 148 11.66 1.78 -18.70
N VAL A 149 12.51 2.72 -19.13
CA VAL A 149 13.28 3.59 -18.22
C VAL A 149 12.34 4.46 -17.37
N ASP A 150 11.28 5.04 -17.97
CA ASP A 150 10.26 5.78 -17.22
C ASP A 150 9.58 4.91 -16.14
N GLU A 151 9.29 3.65 -16.45
CA GLU A 151 8.73 2.70 -15.49
C GLU A 151 9.72 2.33 -14.38
N ILE A 152 10.99 2.12 -14.72
CA ILE A 152 12.08 1.86 -13.78
C ILE A 152 12.25 3.04 -12.82
N ASP A 153 12.22 4.27 -13.32
CA ASP A 153 12.36 5.49 -12.52
C ASP A 153 11.19 5.65 -11.52
N GLY A 154 9.96 5.36 -11.97
CA GLY A 154 8.80 5.31 -11.10
C GLY A 154 8.96 4.27 -9.98
N LEU A 155 9.42 3.07 -10.31
CA LEU A 155 9.68 2.00 -9.34
C LEU A 155 10.83 2.34 -8.40
N TYR A 156 11.89 2.99 -8.88
CA TYR A 156 13.01 3.46 -8.07
C TYR A 156 12.53 4.45 -6.99
N GLU A 157 11.70 5.43 -7.39
CA GLU A 157 11.13 6.43 -6.48
C GLU A 157 10.24 5.82 -5.39
N GLU A 158 9.60 4.68 -5.68
CA GLU A 158 8.84 3.90 -4.70
C GLU A 158 9.76 3.05 -3.81
N CYS A 159 10.80 2.44 -4.38
CA CYS A 159 11.81 1.66 -3.65
C CYS A 159 12.47 2.50 -2.55
N ILE A 160 12.86 3.74 -2.84
CA ILE A 160 13.52 4.62 -1.86
C ILE A 160 12.60 5.12 -0.73
N LYS A 161 11.28 5.01 -0.90
CA LYS A 161 10.27 5.38 0.11
C LYS A 161 9.80 4.18 0.95
N SER A 162 10.08 2.96 0.50
CA SER A 162 9.72 1.71 1.16
C SER A 162 10.51 1.47 2.46
N ASP A 163 9.93 0.72 3.41
CA ASP A 163 10.66 0.23 4.59
C ASP A 163 11.70 -0.85 4.24
N LYS A 164 11.59 -1.46 3.04
CA LYS A 164 12.48 -2.51 2.52
C LYS A 164 13.41 -2.00 1.40
N GLN A 165 13.92 -0.77 1.51
CA GLN A 165 14.66 -0.08 0.43
C GLN A 165 15.70 -0.97 -0.24
N ILE A 166 16.63 -1.55 0.52
CA ILE A 166 17.74 -2.34 -0.02
C ILE A 166 17.24 -3.57 -0.79
N ALA A 167 16.23 -4.28 -0.26
CA ALA A 167 15.72 -5.48 -0.91
C ALA A 167 15.02 -5.16 -2.24
N ASN A 168 14.21 -4.10 -2.26
CA ASN A 168 13.48 -3.71 -3.47
C ASN A 168 14.43 -3.13 -4.53
N LEU A 169 15.40 -2.30 -4.13
CA LEU A 169 16.43 -1.78 -5.05
C LEU A 169 17.28 -2.91 -5.65
N LEU A 170 17.63 -3.92 -4.86
CA LEU A 170 18.36 -5.08 -5.35
C LEU A 170 17.54 -5.89 -6.35
N SER A 171 16.23 -6.04 -6.12
CA SER A 171 15.33 -6.70 -7.07
C SER A 171 15.24 -5.91 -8.38
N LEU A 172 15.09 -4.59 -8.29
CA LEU A 172 15.03 -3.71 -9.46
C LEU A 172 16.34 -3.78 -10.25
N PHE A 173 17.48 -3.69 -9.57
CA PHE A 173 18.80 -3.84 -10.19
C PHE A 173 18.94 -5.16 -10.95
N LYS A 174 18.54 -6.28 -10.32
CA LYS A 174 18.58 -7.60 -10.97
C LYS A 174 17.75 -7.66 -12.25
N LYS A 175 16.58 -7.04 -12.24
CA LYS A 175 15.70 -6.99 -13.41
C LYS A 175 16.29 -6.13 -14.52
N CYS A 176 16.80 -4.93 -14.19
CA CYS A 176 17.51 -4.10 -15.15
C CYS A 176 18.73 -4.82 -15.73
N PHE A 177 19.51 -5.49 -14.88
CA PHE A 177 20.68 -6.26 -15.30
C PHE A 177 20.30 -7.43 -16.22
N LEU A 178 19.15 -8.09 -15.98
CA LEU A 178 18.63 -9.12 -16.88
C LEU A 178 18.36 -8.54 -18.29
N PHE A 179 17.66 -7.41 -18.37
CA PHE A 179 17.44 -6.75 -19.67
C PHE A 179 18.74 -6.34 -20.34
N TYR A 180 19.66 -5.76 -19.57
CA TYR A 180 20.98 -5.39 -20.08
C TYR A 180 21.74 -6.61 -20.64
N SER A 181 21.68 -7.75 -19.94
CA SER A 181 22.32 -9.00 -20.37
C SER A 181 21.71 -9.59 -21.63
N GLU A 182 20.40 -9.40 -21.84
CA GLU A 182 19.64 -9.95 -22.98
C GLU A 182 19.75 -9.07 -24.23
N TYR A 183 19.71 -7.74 -24.07
CA TYR A 183 19.61 -6.78 -25.18
C TYR A 183 20.92 -6.03 -25.48
N GLY A 184 21.93 -6.10 -24.60
CA GLY A 184 23.24 -5.45 -24.81
C GLY A 184 23.28 -3.97 -24.42
N ASP A 185 24.37 -3.28 -24.77
CA ASP A 185 24.75 -1.90 -24.37
C ASP A 185 23.67 -0.83 -24.68
N VAL A 186 22.65 -0.78 -23.84
CA VAL A 186 21.57 0.20 -23.88
C VAL A 186 21.88 1.35 -22.93
N GLU A 187 22.40 2.47 -23.47
CA GLU A 187 22.89 3.62 -22.68
C GLU A 187 21.87 4.13 -21.63
N PRO A 188 20.55 4.30 -21.92
CA PRO A 188 19.57 4.75 -20.93
C PRO A 188 19.40 3.78 -19.74
N LEU A 189 19.45 2.46 -20.00
CA LEU A 189 19.28 1.43 -18.98
C LEU A 189 20.51 1.33 -18.07
N GLU A 190 21.71 1.52 -18.64
CA GLU A 190 22.96 1.61 -17.87
C GLU A 190 22.93 2.74 -16.84
N GLU A 191 22.41 3.91 -17.22
CA GLU A 191 22.26 5.06 -16.31
C GLU A 191 21.35 4.73 -15.13
N SER A 192 20.17 4.14 -15.38
CA SER A 192 19.26 3.71 -14.31
C SER A 192 19.93 2.67 -13.39
N MET A 193 20.63 1.68 -13.95
CA MET A 193 21.37 0.67 -13.19
C MET A 193 22.42 1.29 -12.27
N PHE A 194 23.16 2.28 -12.76
CA PHE A 194 24.16 3.00 -11.98
C PHE A 194 23.53 3.74 -10.79
N ILE A 195 22.43 4.47 -11.02
CA ILE A 195 21.71 5.21 -9.98
C ILE A 195 21.21 4.26 -8.89
N ILE A 196 20.66 3.10 -9.29
CA ILE A 196 20.18 2.08 -8.36
C ILE A 196 21.34 1.55 -7.52
N LEU A 197 22.48 1.21 -8.12
CA LEU A 197 23.67 0.73 -7.39
C LEU A 197 24.24 1.79 -6.44
N GLU A 198 24.28 3.05 -6.84
CA GLU A 198 24.75 4.14 -5.99
C GLU A 198 23.85 4.25 -4.74
N ARG A 199 22.54 4.14 -4.95
CA ARG A 199 21.59 4.15 -3.85
C ARG A 199 21.75 2.93 -2.94
N ILE A 200 21.95 1.73 -3.50
CA ILE A 200 22.23 0.52 -2.72
C ILE A 200 23.51 0.71 -1.88
N SER A 201 24.59 1.23 -2.47
CA SER A 201 25.85 1.53 -1.77
C SER A 201 25.63 2.45 -0.58
N LYS A 202 24.89 3.53 -0.78
CA LYS A 202 24.58 4.52 0.27
C LYS A 202 23.79 3.90 1.41
N GLU A 203 22.77 3.11 1.10
CA GLU A 203 21.92 2.47 2.11
C GLU A 203 22.64 1.30 2.82
N ALA A 204 23.51 0.57 2.12
CA ALA A 204 24.31 -0.52 2.67
C ALA A 204 25.24 -0.07 3.81
N LYS A 205 25.63 1.21 3.86
CA LYS A 205 26.42 1.80 4.97
C LYS A 205 25.67 1.75 6.31
N LYS A 206 24.35 1.65 6.30
CA LYS A 206 23.51 1.54 7.50
C LYS A 206 23.39 0.10 8.03
N LEU A 207 23.82 -0.89 7.24
CA LEU A 207 23.79 -2.29 7.62
C LEU A 207 24.94 -2.67 8.56
N SER A 208 24.75 -3.71 9.35
CA SER A 208 25.84 -4.38 10.08
C SER A 208 26.90 -4.89 9.09
N LYS A 209 28.16 -4.98 9.54
CA LYS A 209 29.30 -5.44 8.72
C LYS A 209 29.02 -6.74 7.96
N ASP A 210 28.44 -7.74 8.62
CA ASP A 210 28.16 -9.05 7.99
C ASP A 210 27.10 -8.96 6.89
N LYS A 211 25.99 -8.26 7.16
CA LYS A 211 24.94 -8.01 6.17
C LYS A 211 25.43 -7.20 4.97
N ARG A 212 26.27 -6.19 5.22
CA ARG A 212 26.90 -5.40 4.15
C ARG A 212 27.81 -6.29 3.30
N LYS A 213 28.64 -7.13 3.92
CA LYS A 213 29.52 -8.07 3.21
C LYS A 213 28.72 -9.05 2.35
N ALA A 214 27.65 -9.62 2.88
CA ALA A 214 26.78 -10.54 2.15
C ALA A 214 26.13 -9.87 0.92
N LEU A 215 25.61 -8.65 1.09
CA LEU A 215 25.03 -7.87 -0.01
C LEU A 215 26.05 -7.55 -1.10
N LEU A 216 27.26 -7.14 -0.71
CA LEU A 216 28.33 -6.87 -1.67
C LEU A 216 28.70 -8.14 -2.43
N GLN A 217 28.84 -9.28 -1.74
CA GLN A 217 29.14 -10.56 -2.38
C GLN A 217 28.04 -10.97 -3.38
N GLU A 218 26.77 -10.73 -3.05
CA GLU A 218 25.65 -11.03 -3.95
C GLU A 218 25.69 -10.18 -5.23
N LEU A 219 25.98 -8.87 -5.12
CA LEU A 219 26.16 -8.00 -6.28
C LEU A 219 27.37 -8.46 -7.12
N VAL A 220 28.45 -8.82 -6.45
CA VAL A 220 29.69 -9.33 -7.06
C VAL A 220 29.45 -10.61 -7.84
N ASP A 221 28.68 -11.55 -7.29
CA ASP A 221 28.39 -12.80 -7.98
C ASP A 221 27.44 -12.60 -9.17
N LEU A 222 26.51 -11.64 -9.07
CA LEU A 222 25.57 -11.30 -10.15
C LEU A 222 26.27 -10.67 -11.36
N THR A 223 27.21 -9.76 -11.12
CA THR A 223 27.85 -8.98 -12.21
C THR A 223 29.16 -9.59 -12.70
N ARG A 224 29.57 -10.77 -12.20
CA ARG A 224 30.89 -11.39 -12.48
C ARG A 224 31.15 -11.63 -13.97
N GLU A 225 30.11 -11.85 -14.76
CA GLU A 225 30.25 -12.14 -16.20
C GLU A 225 30.42 -10.88 -17.06
N TYR A 226 30.24 -9.68 -16.50
CA TYR A 226 30.29 -8.40 -17.19
C TYR A 226 31.38 -7.52 -16.55
N ASP A 227 32.63 -7.66 -17.04
CA ASP A 227 33.85 -7.00 -16.57
C ASP A 227 33.74 -5.44 -16.47
N PHE A 228 32.75 -4.84 -17.13
CA PHE A 228 32.57 -3.38 -17.23
C PHE A 228 32.21 -2.68 -15.91
N PHE A 229 31.58 -3.36 -14.94
CA PHE A 229 31.14 -2.74 -13.68
C PHE A 229 32.24 -2.65 -12.60
N TRP A 230 33.43 -3.22 -12.84
CA TRP A 230 34.28 -3.76 -11.78
C TRP A 230 35.39 -2.88 -11.22
N ASP A 231 35.67 -1.72 -11.77
CA ASP A 231 36.75 -0.85 -11.27
C ASP A 231 36.43 -0.14 -9.92
N SER A 232 35.39 -0.59 -9.21
CA SER A 232 34.69 0.23 -8.25
C SER A 232 34.23 -0.47 -6.95
N ILE A 233 33.98 -1.77 -6.94
CA ILE A 233 33.48 -2.46 -5.73
C ILE A 233 34.68 -2.98 -4.92
N ASP A 234 35.17 -2.20 -3.95
CA ASP A 234 36.24 -2.61 -3.03
C ASP A 234 35.71 -3.00 -1.63
N ASP A 235 36.54 -3.68 -0.84
CA ASP A 235 36.24 -4.10 0.54
C ASP A 235 35.95 -2.91 1.50
N ALA A 236 36.25 -1.66 1.11
CA ALA A 236 35.89 -0.45 1.84
C ALA A 236 34.50 0.10 1.43
N GLY A 237 33.95 -0.36 0.30
CA GLY A 237 32.59 -0.11 -0.19
C GLY A 237 32.51 -0.06 -1.72
N LEU A 238 31.28 -0.06 -2.24
CA LEU A 238 30.99 0.36 -3.62
C LEU A 238 31.48 1.81 -3.78
N ARG A 239 32.70 1.99 -4.28
CA ARG A 239 32.98 3.11 -5.18
C ARG A 239 32.22 2.74 -6.46
N LEU A 240 31.74 3.71 -7.21
CA LEU A 240 31.21 3.47 -8.55
C LEU A 240 32.02 4.39 -9.43
N LYS A 241 32.95 3.85 -10.21
CA LYS A 241 33.65 4.57 -11.25
C LYS A 241 32.91 4.27 -12.55
N TYR A 242 31.99 5.14 -12.90
CA TYR A 242 31.48 5.18 -14.26
C TYR A 242 32.62 5.69 -15.15
N VAL A 243 33.32 4.79 -15.83
CA VAL A 243 34.29 5.17 -16.87
C VAL A 243 33.53 5.10 -18.18
N ARG A 244 33.10 6.27 -18.67
CA ARG A 244 32.49 6.42 -19.99
C ARG A 244 33.52 5.98 -21.04
N THR A 245 33.48 4.73 -21.49
CA THR A 245 34.29 4.32 -22.65
C THR A 245 33.62 4.91 -23.88
N ALA A 246 34.14 6.04 -24.34
CA ALA A 246 33.82 6.55 -25.66
C ALA A 246 34.15 5.45 -26.69
N ARG A 247 33.11 4.88 -27.31
CA ARG A 247 33.22 4.15 -28.57
C ARG A 247 32.33 4.83 -29.59
#